data_AF-A0A955L6A6-F1
#
_entry.id   AF-A0A955L6A6-F1
#
_cell.length_a   1.000
_cell.length_b   1.000
_cell.length_c   1.000
_cell.angle_alpha   90.00
_cell.angle_beta   90.00
_cell.angle_gamma   90.00
#
_symmetry.space_group_name_H-M   'P 1'
#
loop_
_entity.id
_entity.type
_entity.pdbx_description
1 polymer ?
#
loop_
_entity_poly.entity_id
_entity_poly.type
_entity_poly.pdbx_seq_one_letter_code
_entity_poly.pdbx_strand_id
1 'polypeptide(L)' 'KEKEKNEEEIVLKVTIPKEKRGRVIGKNGTNIKAIRNIIGIIARRENKKVYIKIID' A
#
# COMPACT_ATOMS: atom_id res chain seq x y z
N LYS A 1 -17.19 26.24 -4.96
CA LYS A 1 -15.90 25.59 -4.61
C LYS A 1 -16.20 24.10 -4.62
N GLU A 2 -16.12 23.43 -5.76
CA GLU A 2 -16.39 21.98 -5.81
C GLU A 2 -15.52 21.36 -6.90
N LYS A 3 -14.48 20.68 -6.45
CA LYS A 3 -13.81 19.60 -7.20
C LYS A 3 -13.55 18.49 -6.18
N GLU A 4 -14.62 17.89 -5.67
CA GLU A 4 -14.53 16.54 -5.11
C GLU A 4 -14.29 15.61 -6.30
N LYS A 5 -13.01 15.41 -6.62
CA LYS A 5 -12.59 14.20 -7.30
C LYS A 5 -12.87 13.08 -6.29
N ASN A 6 -13.85 12.24 -6.57
CA ASN A 6 -14.05 10.96 -5.89
C ASN A 6 -12.81 10.09 -6.15
N GLU A 7 -11.70 10.37 -5.47
CA GLU A 7 -10.59 9.43 -5.37
C GLU A 7 -11.07 8.32 -4.44
N GLU A 8 -11.40 7.16 -4.99
CA GLU A 8 -11.76 6.00 -4.19
C GLU A 8 -10.56 5.61 -3.31
N GLU A 9 -10.72 5.74 -2.00
CA GLU A 9 -9.73 5.34 -1.01
C GLU A 9 -9.88 3.85 -0.71
N ILE A 10 -8.87 3.07 -1.09
CA ILE A 10 -8.85 1.62 -0.95
C ILE A 10 -7.81 1.24 0.11
N VAL A 11 -8.24 0.55 1.16
CA VAL A 11 -7.35 0.02 2.19
C VAL A 11 -7.07 -1.45 1.94
N LEU A 12 -5.85 -1.76 1.50
CA LEU A 12 -5.38 -3.13 1.32
C LEU A 12 -4.84 -3.66 2.65
N LYS A 13 -5.56 -4.61 3.24
CA LYS A 13 -5.14 -5.34 4.43
C LYS A 13 -4.30 -6.53 4.01
N VAL A 14 -3.06 -6.58 4.45
CA VAL A 14 -2.13 -7.68 4.15
C VAL A 14 -1.84 -8.42 5.45
N THR A 15 -2.28 -9.67 5.52
CA THR A 15 -1.95 -10.57 6.63
C THR A 15 -0.63 -11.24 6.33
N ILE A 16 0.34 -11.09 7.24
CA ILE A 16 1.67 -11.68 7.06
C ILE A 16 2.01 -12.45 8.33
N PRO A 17 2.31 -13.76 8.23
CA PRO A 17 2.75 -14.52 9.39
C PRO A 17 4.08 -13.94 9.92
N LYS A 18 4.24 -13.88 11.25
CA LYS A 18 5.39 -13.22 11.92
C LYS A 18 6.75 -13.70 11.40
N GLU A 19 6.88 -14.99 11.12
CA GLU A 19 8.04 -15.63 10.49
C GLU A 19 8.48 -14.98 9.16
N LYS A 20 7.53 -14.48 8.37
CA LYS A 20 7.79 -13.87 7.05
C LYS A 20 7.79 -12.35 7.09
N ARG A 21 7.33 -11.71 8.18
CA ARG A 21 7.28 -10.24 8.31
C ARG A 21 8.63 -9.58 8.04
N GLY A 22 9.71 -10.10 8.63
CA GLY A 22 11.06 -9.55 8.41
C GLY A 22 11.50 -9.61 6.95
N ARG A 23 11.16 -10.70 6.24
CA ARG A 23 11.45 -10.88 4.82
C ARG A 23 10.61 -9.97 3.93
N VAL A 24 9.33 -9.76 4.26
CA VAL A 24 8.43 -8.87 3.50
C VAL A 24 8.76 -7.40 3.71
N ILE A 25 9.12 -6.98 4.93
CA ILE A 25 9.62 -5.62 5.19
C ILE A 25 10.95 -5.40 4.46
N GLY A 26 11.83 -6.41 4.49
CA GLY A 26 13.18 -6.35 3.97
C GLY A 26 14.12 -5.54 4.89
N LYS A 27 15.42 -5.59 4.63
CA LYS A 27 16.43 -4.84 5.38
C LYS A 27 16.08 -3.34 5.33
N ASN A 28 15.91 -2.69 6.50
CA ASN A 28 15.50 -1.28 6.62
C ASN A 28 14.16 -0.91 5.94
N GLY A 29 13.28 -1.87 5.68
CA GLY A 29 12.00 -1.59 5.04
C GLY A 29 12.08 -1.33 3.54
N THR A 30 13.18 -1.70 2.88
CA THR A 30 13.36 -1.48 1.43
C THR A 30 12.26 -2.17 0.61
N ASN A 31 11.89 -3.40 0.98
CA ASN A 31 10.94 -4.19 0.21
C ASN A 31 9.51 -3.65 0.38
N ILE A 32 9.09 -3.31 1.61
CA ILE A 32 7.77 -2.70 1.84
C ILE A 32 7.63 -1.32 1.19
N LYS A 33 8.73 -0.53 1.14
CA LYS A 33 8.75 0.76 0.42
C LYS A 33 8.54 0.57 -1.09
N ALA A 34 9.24 -0.40 -1.69
CA ALA A 34 9.08 -0.71 -3.11
C ALA A 34 7.64 -1.14 -3.43
N ILE A 35 7.07 -2.06 -2.63
CA ILE A 35 5.69 -2.52 -2.78
C ILE A 35 4.71 -1.34 -2.69
N ARG A 36 4.88 -0.45 -1.70
CA ARG A 36 4.03 0.73 -1.52
C ARG A 36 4.11 1.70 -2.69
N ASN A 37 5.31 1.93 -3.23
CA ASN A 37 5.50 2.79 -4.40
C ASN A 37 4.81 2.22 -5.63
N ILE A 38 5.00 0.94 -5.93
CA ILE A 38 4.40 0.28 -7.10
C ILE A 38 2.87 0.35 -7.02
N ILE A 39 2.30 -0.01 -5.86
CA ILE A 39 0.85 0.04 -5.64
C ILE A 39 0.33 1.48 -5.76
N GLY A 40 1.02 2.47 -5.21
CA GLY A 40 0.63 3.87 -5.33
C GLY A 40 0.64 4.38 -6.78
N ILE A 41 1.60 3.95 -7.58
CA ILE A 41 1.67 4.28 -9.01
C ILE A 41 0.47 3.69 -9.76
N ILE A 42 0.19 2.41 -9.56
CA ILE A 42 -0.93 1.72 -10.22
C ILE A 42 -2.26 2.36 -9.82
N ALA A 43 -2.46 2.58 -8.52
CA ALA A 43 -3.66 3.21 -7.99
C ALA A 43 -3.90 4.60 -8.59
N ARG A 44 -2.84 5.41 -8.68
CA ARG A 44 -2.91 6.76 -9.25
C ARG A 44 -3.32 6.75 -10.73
N ARG A 45 -2.92 5.72 -11.50
CA ARG A 45 -3.37 5.55 -12.90
C ARG A 45 -4.87 5.27 -12.98
N GLU A 46 -5.44 4.63 -11.97
CA GLU A 46 -6.88 4.38 -11.85
C GLU A 46 -7.64 5.50 -11.11
N ASN A 47 -7.03 6.65 -10.81
CA ASN A 47 -7.62 7.70 -9.94
C ASN A 47 -8.04 7.19 -8.54
N LYS A 48 -7.36 6.15 -8.04
CA LYS A 48 -7.59 5.55 -6.72
C LYS A 48 -6.45 5.92 -5.77
N LYS A 49 -6.76 6.02 -4.47
CA LYS A 49 -5.75 6.15 -3.41
C LYS A 49 -5.68 4.86 -2.62
N VAL A 50 -4.55 4.17 -2.68
CA VAL A 50 -4.39 2.89 -1.99
C VAL A 50 -3.48 3.02 -0.77
N TYR A 51 -3.96 2.55 0.38
CA TYR A 51 -3.20 2.46 1.63
C TYR A 51 -2.98 0.99 2.00
N ILE A 52 -1.73 0.63 2.30
CA ILE A 52 -1.37 -0.73 2.72
C ILE A 52 -1.34 -0.77 4.24
N LYS A 53 -2.11 -1.67 4.84
CA LYS A 53 -2.12 -1.94 6.27
C LYS A 53 -1.73 -3.39 6.51
N ILE A 54 -0.58 -3.58 7.16
CA ILE A 54 -0.15 -4.91 7.59
C ILE A 54 -0.92 -5.25 8.87
N ILE A 55 -1.61 -6.39 8.87
CA ILE A 55 -2.30 -6.94 10.03
C ILE A 55 -1.54 -8.17 10.55
N ASP A 56 -1.52 -8.36 11.88
CA ASP A 56 -0.84 -9.45 12.59
C ASP A 56 -1.70 -10.71 12.64
#